data_AF-A0ABD0AFM9-F1
#
_entry.id   AF-A0ABD0AFM9-F1
#
_cell.length_a   1.000
_cell.length_b   1.000
_cell.length_c   1.000
_cell.angle_alpha   90.00
_cell.angle_beta   90.00
_cell.angle_gamma   90.00
#
_symmetry.space_group_name_H-M   'P 1'
#
loop_
_entity.id
_entity.type
_entity.pdbx_description
1 polymer ?
#
loop_
_entity_poly.entity_id
_entity_poly.type
_entity_poly.pdbx_seq_one_letter_code
_entity_poly.pdbx_strand_id
1 'polypeptide(L)'
;MENAKPTLEEIERLGMEIKLNPTSQTTQFAHLDNPYAGGSYHMYQNKPESWARVQKSVEEKGRSAIAGAAYRSGEKLFDDKEGRHYFYARSVMPESFILTPKNAPAWASDREQLWNEVERKDRRANSRYAKEFNVALPVELIEDEQKELLTKYVQENFVDEGMVADVAIHRDHPDNPHAHVMLTNRPFNSDGTWGIKSKKQYILDADCKIKLNTVPIQ
;
A
#
# COMPACT_ATOMS: atom_id res chain seq x y z
N MET A 1 -11.69 -25.26 -21.49
CA MET A 1 -10.91 -24.47 -22.46
C MET A 1 -11.65 -23.16 -22.66
N GLU A 2 -10.88 -22.08 -22.78
CA GLU A 2 -11.28 -20.71 -23.17
C GLU A 2 -12.13 -19.97 -22.13
N ASN A 3 -11.51 -19.23 -21.22
CA ASN A 3 -10.93 -17.87 -21.37
C ASN A 3 -11.99 -16.76 -21.31
N ALA A 4 -11.82 -15.90 -20.30
CA ALA A 4 -12.39 -14.57 -20.08
C ALA A 4 -13.91 -14.45 -19.85
N LYS A 5 -14.28 -13.81 -18.74
CA LYS A 5 -15.59 -13.18 -18.52
C LYS A 5 -15.35 -11.78 -17.96
N PRO A 6 -16.20 -10.80 -18.27
CA PRO A 6 -16.43 -10.27 -19.61
C PRO A 6 -16.16 -8.74 -19.63
N THR A 7 -16.03 -8.15 -20.81
CA THR A 7 -15.89 -6.69 -20.97
C THR A 7 -17.10 -5.95 -20.35
N LEU A 8 -16.89 -4.71 -19.86
CA LEU A 8 -17.88 -3.86 -19.19
C LEU A 8 -19.27 -3.83 -19.88
N GLU A 9 -19.30 -3.93 -21.21
CA GLU A 9 -20.51 -3.94 -22.02
C GLU A 9 -21.44 -5.15 -21.76
N GLU A 10 -20.89 -6.28 -21.31
CA GLU A 10 -21.67 -7.50 -21.02
C GLU A 10 -22.34 -7.45 -19.63
N ILE A 11 -21.77 -6.67 -18.71
CA ILE A 11 -22.32 -6.39 -17.38
C ILE A 11 -23.55 -5.48 -17.48
N GLU A 12 -23.53 -4.49 -18.40
CA GLU A 12 -24.67 -3.61 -18.68
C GLU A 12 -25.83 -4.35 -19.35
N ARG A 13 -25.54 -5.35 -20.20
CA ARG A 13 -26.56 -6.17 -20.90
C ARG A 13 -27.39 -7.08 -19.99
N LEU A 14 -26.88 -7.41 -18.80
CA LEU A 14 -27.55 -8.25 -17.80
C LEU A 14 -28.54 -7.47 -16.91
N GLY A 15 -28.79 -6.19 -17.20
CA GLY A 15 -29.72 -5.35 -16.44
C GLY A 15 -29.16 -4.88 -15.09
N MET A 16 -27.85 -5.05 -14.86
CA MET A 16 -27.16 -4.52 -13.69
C MET A 16 -26.74 -3.08 -13.96
N GLU A 17 -27.40 -2.13 -13.30
CA GLU A 17 -27.15 -0.70 -13.44
C GLU A 17 -26.10 -0.24 -12.41
N ILE A 18 -24.93 0.21 -12.88
CA ILE A 18 -23.94 0.88 -12.02
C ILE A 18 -24.46 2.30 -11.74
N LYS A 19 -25.18 2.48 -10.63
CA LYS A 19 -25.62 3.82 -10.20
C LYS A 19 -24.52 4.53 -9.44
N LEU A 20 -23.94 5.54 -10.10
CA LEU A 20 -23.11 6.53 -9.44
C LEU A 20 -23.93 7.25 -8.36
N ASN A 21 -23.40 7.35 -7.15
CA ASN A 21 -23.99 8.17 -6.10
C ASN A 21 -23.99 9.65 -6.56
N PRO A 22 -25.16 10.29 -6.73
CA PRO A 22 -25.27 11.61 -7.34
C PRO A 22 -24.83 12.76 -6.42
N THR A 23 -24.45 12.49 -5.15
CA THR A 23 -24.07 13.53 -4.18
C THR A 23 -22.63 13.47 -3.68
N SER A 24 -21.83 12.50 -4.13
CA SER A 24 -20.39 12.46 -3.85
C SER A 24 -19.71 11.60 -4.90
N GLN A 25 -18.68 12.13 -5.56
CA GLN A 25 -17.89 11.40 -6.55
C GLN A 25 -17.02 10.29 -5.91
N THR A 26 -17.68 9.25 -5.38
CA THR A 26 -17.07 8.04 -4.82
C THR A 26 -18.03 6.85 -5.02
N THR A 27 -17.52 5.72 -5.48
CA THR A 27 -18.15 4.41 -5.24
C THR A 27 -17.74 3.98 -3.82
N GLN A 28 -18.67 4.03 -2.88
CA GLN A 28 -18.58 3.29 -1.62
C GLN A 28 -19.45 2.06 -1.81
N PHE A 29 -18.94 0.86 -1.52
CA PHE A 29 -19.82 -0.26 -1.25
C PHE A 29 -20.25 -0.09 0.21
N ALA A 30 -21.36 0.63 0.42
CA ALA A 30 -22.13 0.46 1.64
C ALA A 30 -22.87 -0.87 1.50
N HIS A 31 -22.75 -1.73 2.51
CA HIS A 31 -23.64 -2.87 2.68
C HIS A 31 -25.09 -2.39 2.50
N LEU A 32 -25.91 -3.16 1.80
CA LEU A 32 -27.36 -2.95 1.81
C LEU A 32 -27.79 -3.04 3.29
N ASP A 33 -28.25 -1.91 3.83
CA ASP A 33 -28.75 -1.73 5.22
C ASP A 33 -27.73 -1.55 6.37
N ASN A 34 -26.43 -1.28 6.12
CA ASN A 34 -25.50 -0.93 7.22
C ASN A 34 -24.56 0.26 6.91
N PRO A 35 -24.77 1.45 7.53
CA PRO A 35 -23.90 2.60 7.35
C PRO A 35 -22.56 2.38 8.09
N TYR A 36 -21.51 2.15 7.30
CA TYR A 36 -20.15 1.84 7.74
C TYR A 36 -19.53 2.93 8.64
N ALA A 37 -19.00 2.54 9.79
CA ALA A 37 -18.26 3.37 10.74
C ALA A 37 -16.79 2.91 10.85
N GLY A 38 -15.91 3.42 9.98
CA GLY A 38 -14.46 3.43 10.26
C GLY A 38 -13.53 2.90 9.16
N GLY A 39 -12.68 3.78 8.62
CA GLY A 39 -11.22 3.55 8.66
C GLY A 39 -10.48 2.87 7.49
N SER A 40 -11.11 2.49 6.39
CA SER A 40 -10.41 1.77 5.29
C SER A 40 -10.60 2.47 3.94
N TYR A 41 -9.51 2.92 3.31
CA TYR A 41 -9.55 3.43 1.93
C TYR A 41 -9.95 2.28 0.98
N HIS A 42 -10.76 2.58 -0.04
CA HIS A 42 -11.21 1.57 -1.01
C HIS A 42 -10.25 1.53 -2.21
N MET A 43 -10.03 0.35 -2.79
CA MET A 43 -9.31 0.20 -4.07
C MET A 43 -10.10 0.87 -5.19
N TYR A 44 -9.77 2.11 -5.54
CA TYR A 44 -10.34 2.77 -6.71
C TYR A 44 -9.59 2.32 -7.97
N GLN A 45 -10.06 1.27 -8.62
CA GLN A 45 -9.68 0.92 -10.00
C GLN A 45 -10.33 1.92 -10.98
N ASN A 46 -9.87 3.17 -10.94
CA ASN A 46 -9.81 4.13 -12.02
C ASN A 46 -9.64 5.52 -11.41
N LYS A 47 -8.45 6.11 -11.60
CA LYS A 47 -8.21 7.54 -11.92
C LYS A 47 -6.73 7.90 -11.62
N PRO A 48 -6.10 8.77 -12.43
CA PRO A 48 -4.83 9.44 -12.10
C PRO A 48 -4.83 10.13 -10.72
N GLU A 49 -6.02 10.46 -10.20
CA GLU A 49 -6.25 11.10 -8.91
C GLU A 49 -6.15 10.15 -7.70
N SER A 50 -6.31 8.82 -7.93
CA SER A 50 -6.16 7.80 -6.88
C SER A 50 -4.72 7.75 -6.38
N TRP A 51 -3.76 7.92 -7.30
CA TRP A 51 -2.33 8.11 -7.02
C TRP A 51 -2.07 9.27 -6.05
N ALA A 52 -2.71 10.43 -6.29
CA ALA A 52 -2.53 11.62 -5.45
C ALA A 52 -3.12 11.46 -4.03
N ARG A 53 -4.15 10.61 -3.85
CA ARG A 53 -4.75 10.32 -2.53
C ARG A 53 -3.97 9.26 -1.76
N VAL A 54 -3.48 8.21 -2.41
CA VAL A 54 -2.51 7.25 -1.84
C VAL A 54 -1.23 7.99 -1.41
N GLN A 55 -0.80 9.01 -2.15
CA GLN A 55 0.30 9.91 -1.75
C GLN A 55 0.03 10.71 -0.47
N LYS A 56 -1.24 10.94 -0.11
CA LYS A 56 -1.67 11.89 0.94
C LYS A 56 -1.96 11.25 2.31
N SER A 57 -2.05 9.92 2.42
CA SER A 57 -2.23 9.25 3.73
C SER A 57 -0.91 8.73 4.30
N VAL A 58 -0.12 9.59 4.96
CA VAL A 58 0.76 9.18 6.06
C VAL A 58 1.01 10.40 6.96
N GLU A 59 0.19 10.56 7.99
CA GLU A 59 0.36 11.61 9.00
C GLU A 59 0.60 11.03 10.39
N GLU A 60 1.64 10.21 10.55
CA GLU A 60 2.19 9.97 11.89
C GLU A 60 3.71 10.01 11.88
N LYS A 61 4.27 10.92 12.69
CA LYS A 61 5.71 11.12 12.87
C LYS A 61 6.27 10.03 13.77
N GLY A 62 7.44 9.49 13.44
CA GLY A 62 8.31 8.79 14.40
C GLY A 62 7.88 7.40 14.88
N ARG A 63 6.96 6.71 14.20
CA ARG A 63 6.65 5.31 14.51
C ARG A 63 7.63 4.35 13.82
N SER A 64 8.09 3.34 14.54
CA SER A 64 8.95 2.28 14.01
C SER A 64 8.23 1.54 12.87
N ALA A 65 8.88 1.43 11.72
CA ALA A 65 8.40 0.63 10.60
C ALA A 65 8.35 -0.85 10.98
N ILE A 66 9.30 -1.30 11.80
CA ILE A 66 9.35 -2.66 12.33
C ILE A 66 8.10 -2.91 13.19
N ALA A 67 7.76 -1.99 14.09
CA ALA A 67 6.55 -2.08 14.90
C ALA A 67 5.28 -2.15 14.03
N GLY A 68 5.20 -1.31 12.99
CA GLY A 68 4.09 -1.31 12.05
C GLY A 68 3.99 -2.61 11.25
N ALA A 69 5.11 -3.15 10.77
CA ALA A 69 5.17 -4.39 10.03
C ALA A 69 4.77 -5.58 10.91
N ALA A 70 5.28 -5.65 12.14
CA ALA A 70 4.91 -6.67 13.14
C ALA A 70 3.41 -6.60 13.47
N TYR A 71 2.88 -5.39 13.65
CA TYR A 71 1.46 -5.19 13.91
C TYR A 71 0.61 -5.75 12.77
N ARG A 72 0.92 -5.41 11.51
CA ARG A 72 0.09 -5.78 10.35
C ARG A 72 0.24 -7.24 9.94
N SER A 73 1.46 -7.77 9.93
CA SER A 73 1.72 -9.18 9.53
C SER A 73 1.34 -10.18 10.63
N GLY A 74 1.38 -9.76 11.89
CA GLY A 74 1.28 -10.66 13.04
C GLY A 74 2.59 -11.39 13.35
N GLU A 75 3.68 -11.10 12.62
CA GLU A 75 5.00 -11.67 12.89
C GLU A 75 5.68 -10.99 14.10
N LYS A 76 6.51 -11.75 14.81
CA LYS A 76 7.39 -11.21 15.86
C LYS A 76 8.66 -10.70 15.20
N LEU A 77 8.90 -9.39 15.24
CA LEU A 77 10.05 -8.74 14.59
C LEU A 77 10.93 -8.03 15.63
N PHE A 78 12.24 -8.08 15.47
CA PHE A 78 13.24 -7.35 16.24
C PHE A 78 13.54 -5.99 15.62
N ASP A 79 13.58 -4.95 16.45
CA ASP A 79 13.99 -3.60 16.06
C ASP A 79 15.42 -3.34 16.56
N ASP A 80 16.37 -3.23 15.64
CA ASP A 80 17.80 -3.01 15.93
C ASP A 80 18.07 -1.67 16.61
N LYS A 81 17.23 -0.66 16.34
CA LYS A 81 17.40 0.70 16.84
C LYS A 81 16.90 0.81 18.28
N GLU A 82 15.79 0.15 18.60
CA GLU A 82 15.22 0.12 19.96
C GLU A 82 15.72 -1.06 20.80
N GLY A 83 16.34 -2.07 20.19
CA GLY A 83 16.89 -3.24 20.87
C GLY A 83 15.82 -4.15 21.48
N ARG A 84 14.64 -4.23 20.87
CA ARG A 84 13.50 -5.00 21.39
C ARG A 84 12.69 -5.68 20.30
N HIS A 85 11.91 -6.69 20.69
CA HIS A 85 10.91 -7.29 19.79
C HIS A 85 9.57 -6.58 19.87
N TYR A 86 8.91 -6.46 18.72
CA TYR A 86 7.48 -6.19 18.60
C TYR A 86 6.74 -7.47 18.26
N PHE A 87 5.67 -7.73 19.00
CA PHE A 87 4.75 -8.82 18.73
C PHE A 87 3.37 -8.46 19.27
N TYR A 88 2.34 -8.73 18.48
CA TYR A 88 0.96 -8.38 18.80
C TYR A 88 0.11 -9.63 18.65
N ALA A 89 -0.42 -10.14 19.76
CA ALA A 89 -1.26 -11.33 19.75
C ALA A 89 -2.54 -11.08 18.94
N ARG A 90 -2.95 -12.08 18.14
CA ARG A 90 -4.13 -12.02 17.28
C ARG A 90 -4.92 -13.32 17.39
N SER A 91 -6.25 -13.22 17.33
CA SER A 91 -7.16 -14.37 17.24
C SER A 91 -7.23 -14.95 15.84
N VAL A 92 -7.13 -14.08 14.81
CA VAL A 92 -7.08 -14.45 13.40
C VAL A 92 -5.76 -13.94 12.84
N MET A 93 -4.96 -14.86 12.30
CA MET A 93 -3.67 -14.51 11.69
C MET A 93 -3.88 -13.91 10.31
N PRO A 94 -3.27 -12.75 10.01
CA PRO A 94 -3.26 -12.20 8.66
C PRO A 94 -2.53 -13.12 7.68
N GLU A 95 -2.97 -13.09 6.43
CA GLU A 95 -2.18 -13.63 5.33
C GLU A 95 -1.19 -12.55 4.86
N SER A 96 0.10 -12.73 5.13
CA SER A 96 1.12 -11.72 4.83
C SER A 96 2.24 -12.22 3.93
N PHE A 97 2.73 -11.36 3.04
CA PHE A 97 3.80 -11.67 2.08
C PHE A 97 4.50 -10.39 1.63
N ILE A 98 5.71 -10.53 1.10
CA ILE A 98 6.49 -9.42 0.53
C ILE A 98 6.64 -9.63 -0.97
N LEU A 99 6.33 -8.57 -1.73
CA LEU A 99 6.61 -8.49 -3.16
C LEU A 99 7.85 -7.63 -3.38
N THR A 100 8.83 -8.19 -4.09
CA THR A 100 10.10 -7.53 -4.37
C THR A 100 10.30 -7.31 -5.87
N PRO A 101 10.88 -6.18 -6.29
CA PRO A 101 11.34 -5.99 -7.67
C PRO A 101 12.32 -7.08 -8.08
N LYS A 102 12.38 -7.42 -9.38
CA LYS A 102 13.27 -8.49 -9.90
C LYS A 102 14.75 -8.26 -9.58
N ASN A 103 15.16 -7.01 -9.47
CA ASN A 103 16.51 -6.55 -9.18
C ASN A 103 16.78 -6.33 -7.69
N ALA A 104 15.80 -6.60 -6.82
CA ALA A 104 15.99 -6.45 -5.37
C ALA A 104 16.96 -7.52 -4.85
N PRO A 105 17.83 -7.18 -3.88
CA PRO A 105 18.62 -8.17 -3.16
C PRO A 105 17.73 -9.22 -2.48
N ALA A 106 18.20 -10.47 -2.38
CA ALA A 106 17.42 -11.57 -1.80
C ALA A 106 16.92 -11.28 -0.36
N TRP A 107 17.72 -10.56 0.44
CA TRP A 107 17.35 -10.18 1.81
C TRP A 107 16.13 -9.26 1.87
N ALA A 108 15.76 -8.56 0.78
CA ALA A 108 14.62 -7.66 0.78
C ALA A 108 13.27 -8.38 0.88
N SER A 109 13.25 -9.70 0.71
CA SER A 109 12.08 -10.56 0.95
C SER A 109 11.91 -10.97 2.42
N ASP A 110 12.91 -10.72 3.27
CA ASP A 110 12.84 -10.94 4.71
C ASP A 110 12.33 -9.66 5.40
N ARG A 111 11.21 -9.76 6.10
CA ARG A 111 10.51 -8.61 6.67
C ARG A 111 11.30 -7.89 7.76
N GLU A 112 11.95 -8.64 8.64
CA GLU A 112 12.75 -8.08 9.73
C GLU A 112 13.95 -7.33 9.16
N GLN A 113 14.70 -7.96 8.24
CA GLN A 113 15.85 -7.36 7.58
C GLN A 113 15.44 -6.14 6.74
N LEU A 114 14.33 -6.23 6.00
CA LEU A 114 13.83 -5.14 5.16
C LEU A 114 13.59 -3.88 5.97
N TRP A 115 12.76 -3.96 7.03
CA TRP A 115 12.35 -2.76 7.76
C TRP A 115 13.46 -2.19 8.64
N ASN A 116 14.35 -3.03 9.19
CA ASN A 116 15.56 -2.54 9.86
C ASN A 116 16.50 -1.82 8.88
N GLU A 117 16.71 -2.36 7.68
CA GLU A 117 17.55 -1.70 6.66
C GLU A 117 16.94 -0.37 6.19
N VAL A 118 15.62 -0.30 6.02
CA VAL A 118 14.90 0.94 5.69
C VAL A 118 15.10 2.01 6.77
N GLU A 119 14.91 1.65 8.05
CA GLU A 119 15.12 2.59 9.16
C GLU A 119 16.58 3.05 9.26
N ARG A 120 17.52 2.13 9.05
CA ARG A 120 18.97 2.41 9.04
C ARG A 120 19.38 3.31 7.87
N LYS A 121 18.68 3.27 6.73
CA LYS A 121 18.94 4.17 5.60
C LYS A 121 18.31 5.54 5.78
N ASP A 122 17.12 5.62 6.35
CA ASP A 122 16.38 6.86 6.51
C ASP A 122 16.45 7.40 7.96
N ARG A 123 17.64 7.55 8.55
CA ARG A 123 17.84 7.88 9.99
C ARG A 123 17.47 9.29 10.49
N ARG A 124 16.80 10.14 9.70
CA ARG A 124 16.41 11.48 10.18
C ARG A 124 15.30 11.37 11.22
N ALA A 125 15.32 12.22 12.25
CA ALA A 125 14.36 12.19 13.36
C ALA A 125 12.89 12.26 12.93
N ASN A 126 12.60 12.86 11.78
CA ASN A 126 11.25 12.98 11.19
C ASN A 126 11.07 12.13 9.93
N SER A 127 11.88 11.09 9.75
CA SER A 127 11.75 10.23 8.58
C SER A 127 10.43 9.48 8.58
N ARG A 128 9.75 9.54 7.43
CA ARG A 128 8.74 8.55 7.05
C ARG A 128 9.50 7.35 6.51
N TYR A 129 9.33 6.19 7.13
CA TYR A 129 10.05 4.95 6.77
C TYR A 129 9.32 4.17 5.67
N ALA A 130 7.99 4.13 5.71
CA ALA A 130 7.14 3.57 4.67
C ALA A 130 6.18 4.61 4.06
N LYS A 131 5.68 4.35 2.85
CA LYS A 131 4.35 4.82 2.42
C LYS A 131 3.37 3.71 2.75
N GLU A 132 2.13 4.04 3.07
CA GLU A 132 1.13 3.02 3.39
C GLU A 132 -0.22 3.35 2.79
N PHE A 133 -0.96 2.31 2.46
CA PHE A 133 -2.37 2.41 2.13
C PHE A 133 -3.09 1.15 2.59
N ASN A 134 -4.38 1.32 2.87
CA ASN A 134 -5.28 0.23 3.25
C ASN A 134 -6.33 0.09 2.17
N VAL A 135 -6.77 -1.13 1.93
CA VAL A 135 -7.66 -1.44 0.81
C VAL A 135 -8.67 -2.50 1.18
N ALA A 136 -9.95 -2.17 1.09
CA ALA A 136 -11.04 -3.15 1.22
C ALA A 136 -11.03 -4.12 0.03
N LEU A 137 -11.28 -5.40 0.31
CA LEU A 137 -11.35 -6.48 -0.68
C LEU A 137 -12.82 -6.85 -0.91
N PRO A 138 -13.25 -7.17 -2.15
CA PRO A 138 -14.64 -7.57 -2.41
C PRO A 138 -14.96 -8.90 -1.73
N VAL A 139 -16.04 -8.94 -0.94
CA VAL A 139 -16.50 -10.15 -0.24
C VAL A 139 -17.09 -11.19 -1.19
N GLU A 140 -17.45 -10.80 -2.40
CA GLU A 140 -17.97 -11.65 -3.46
C GLU A 140 -16.90 -12.53 -4.10
N LEU A 141 -15.63 -12.15 -3.95
CA LEU A 141 -14.47 -12.92 -4.42
C LEU A 141 -14.04 -13.92 -3.36
N ILE A 142 -13.62 -15.10 -3.79
CA ILE A 142 -12.97 -16.05 -2.89
C ILE A 142 -11.59 -15.53 -2.46
N GLU A 143 -11.05 -16.05 -1.36
CA GLU A 143 -9.80 -15.54 -0.76
C GLU A 143 -8.62 -15.50 -1.74
N ASP A 144 -8.49 -16.52 -2.59
CA ASP A 144 -7.45 -16.60 -3.62
C ASP A 144 -7.60 -15.50 -4.69
N GLU A 145 -8.84 -15.23 -5.13
CA GLU A 145 -9.13 -14.17 -6.11
C GLU A 145 -8.88 -12.77 -5.53
N GLN A 146 -9.23 -12.57 -4.25
CA GLN A 146 -8.91 -11.33 -3.54
C GLN A 146 -7.40 -11.10 -3.48
N LYS A 147 -6.63 -12.15 -3.15
CA LYS A 147 -5.17 -12.10 -3.09
C LYS A 147 -4.57 -11.84 -4.47
N GLU A 148 -5.03 -12.53 -5.52
CA GLU A 148 -4.54 -12.34 -6.88
C GLU A 148 -4.80 -10.90 -7.36
N LEU A 149 -6.02 -10.39 -7.16
CA LEU A 149 -6.40 -9.02 -7.49
C LEU A 149 -5.48 -7.99 -6.81
N LEU A 150 -5.29 -8.14 -5.50
CA LEU A 150 -4.41 -7.27 -4.72
C LEU A 150 -2.95 -7.38 -5.19
N THR A 151 -2.44 -8.60 -5.35
CA THR A 151 -1.06 -8.88 -5.74
C THR A 151 -0.75 -8.27 -7.10
N LYS A 152 -1.64 -8.47 -8.08
CA LYS A 152 -1.50 -7.88 -9.42
C LYS A 152 -1.45 -6.36 -9.36
N TYR A 153 -2.39 -5.74 -8.64
CA TYR A 153 -2.39 -4.29 -8.50
C TYR A 153 -1.11 -3.76 -7.84
N VAL A 154 -0.68 -4.37 -6.75
CA VAL A 154 0.53 -3.96 -6.02
C VAL A 154 1.77 -4.15 -6.90
N GLN A 155 1.84 -5.24 -7.64
CA GLN A 155 2.92 -5.53 -8.58
C GLN A 155 3.04 -4.45 -9.64
N GLU A 156 1.97 -4.24 -10.41
CA GLU A 156 1.95 -3.34 -11.57
C GLU A 156 2.15 -1.86 -11.19
N ASN A 157 1.66 -1.43 -10.03
CA ASN A 157 1.65 -0.02 -9.67
C ASN A 157 2.81 0.41 -8.77
N PHE A 158 3.52 -0.52 -8.13
CA PHE A 158 4.58 -0.17 -7.17
C PHE A 158 5.83 -1.02 -7.28
N VAL A 159 5.67 -2.35 -7.41
CA VAL A 159 6.83 -3.26 -7.39
C VAL A 159 7.59 -3.21 -8.72
N ASP A 160 6.87 -3.11 -9.83
CA ASP A 160 7.46 -2.92 -11.16
C ASP A 160 8.16 -1.55 -11.29
N GLU A 161 7.72 -0.54 -10.54
CA GLU A 161 8.39 0.77 -10.37
C GLU A 161 9.56 0.73 -9.36
N GLY A 162 9.93 -0.46 -8.89
CA GLY A 162 11.12 -0.71 -8.09
C GLY A 162 10.91 -0.61 -6.58
N MET A 163 9.70 -0.39 -6.06
CA MET A 163 9.43 -0.39 -4.61
C MET A 163 9.29 -1.82 -4.07
N VAL A 164 9.63 -2.05 -2.81
CA VAL A 164 9.23 -3.29 -2.11
C VAL A 164 7.89 -3.05 -1.44
N ALA A 165 6.98 -4.02 -1.55
CA ALA A 165 5.68 -3.99 -0.91
C ALA A 165 5.54 -5.10 0.13
N ASP A 166 5.30 -4.74 1.39
CA ASP A 166 4.92 -5.65 2.46
C ASP A 166 3.41 -5.62 2.64
N VAL A 167 2.76 -6.73 2.34
CA VAL A 167 1.32 -6.88 2.26
C VAL A 167 0.84 -7.75 3.42
N ALA A 168 -0.25 -7.34 4.06
CA ALA A 168 -0.97 -8.16 5.03
C ALA A 168 -2.47 -8.07 4.79
N ILE A 169 -3.11 -9.20 4.47
CA ILE A 169 -4.55 -9.34 4.28
C ILE A 169 -5.18 -9.80 5.59
N HIS A 170 -6.13 -9.01 6.09
CA HIS A 170 -6.86 -9.21 7.35
C HIS A 170 -8.26 -9.70 7.03
N ARG A 171 -8.66 -10.78 7.69
CA ARG A 171 -9.98 -11.45 7.58
C ARG A 171 -10.58 -11.74 8.96
N ASP A 172 -10.23 -10.91 9.93
CA ASP A 172 -10.73 -10.96 11.30
C ASP A 172 -12.21 -10.56 11.40
N HIS A 173 -12.76 -9.91 10.37
CA HIS A 173 -14.18 -9.65 10.20
C HIS A 173 -14.66 -10.15 8.82
N PRO A 174 -15.64 -11.09 8.76
CA PRO A 174 -16.06 -11.72 7.50
C PRO A 174 -16.61 -10.72 6.47
N ASP A 175 -17.34 -9.69 6.93
CA ASP A 175 -17.92 -8.67 6.05
C ASP A 175 -16.96 -7.52 5.71
N ASN A 176 -15.69 -7.62 6.11
CA ASN A 176 -14.69 -6.58 5.90
C ASN A 176 -13.27 -7.13 5.71
N PRO A 177 -13.05 -8.03 4.72
CA PRO A 177 -11.70 -8.38 4.33
C PRO A 177 -11.01 -7.12 3.79
N HIS A 178 -9.81 -6.85 4.30
CA HIS A 178 -9.04 -5.68 3.89
C HIS A 178 -7.55 -6.01 3.92
N ALA A 179 -6.75 -5.26 3.17
CA ALA A 179 -5.32 -5.41 3.18
C ALA A 179 -4.64 -4.11 3.58
N HIS A 180 -3.56 -4.25 4.34
CA HIS A 180 -2.59 -3.20 4.55
C HIS A 180 -1.41 -3.43 3.61
N VAL A 181 -0.95 -2.37 2.95
CA VAL A 181 0.25 -2.41 2.10
C VAL A 181 1.23 -1.34 2.56
N MET A 182 2.41 -1.76 2.99
CA MET A 182 3.54 -0.88 3.30
C MET A 182 4.54 -0.91 2.15
N LEU A 183 4.88 0.26 1.63
CA LEU A 183 5.83 0.43 0.53
C LEU A 183 7.11 1.09 1.02
N THR A 184 8.26 0.65 0.49
CA THR A 184 9.52 1.37 0.71
C THR A 184 9.46 2.77 0.13
N ASN A 185 10.06 3.74 0.81
CA ASN A 185 10.16 5.11 0.30
C ASN A 185 11.21 5.27 -0.81
N ARG A 186 12.09 4.29 -0.96
CA ARG A 186 13.13 4.24 -1.98
C ARG A 186 12.90 3.01 -2.85
N PRO A 187 12.95 3.15 -4.18
CA PRO A 187 13.00 2.00 -5.06
C PRO A 187 14.40 1.36 -5.01
N PHE A 188 14.54 0.15 -5.53
CA PHE A 188 15.84 -0.43 -5.89
C PHE A 188 16.21 -0.04 -7.32
N ASN A 189 17.47 0.39 -7.52
CA ASN A 189 18.06 0.59 -8.83
C ASN A 189 18.38 -0.77 -9.49
N SER A 190 18.65 -0.77 -10.79
CA SER A 190 18.97 -1.98 -11.56
C SER A 190 20.16 -2.81 -11.02
N ASP A 191 21.06 -2.18 -10.26
CA ASP A 191 22.21 -2.81 -9.60
C ASP A 191 21.89 -3.36 -8.18
N GLY A 192 20.63 -3.29 -7.75
CA GLY A 192 20.18 -3.74 -6.43
C GLY A 192 20.48 -2.77 -5.28
N THR A 193 21.02 -1.58 -5.58
CA THR A 193 21.22 -0.53 -4.57
C THR A 193 19.97 0.30 -4.34
N TRP A 194 19.88 0.96 -3.20
CA TRP A 194 18.78 1.89 -2.92
C TRP A 194 18.82 3.12 -3.82
N GLY A 195 17.69 3.41 -4.47
CA GLY A 195 17.44 4.62 -5.21
C GLY A 195 17.29 5.86 -4.32
N ILE A 196 17.20 7.01 -4.99
CA ILE A 196 16.97 8.29 -4.31
C ILE A 196 15.49 8.43 -3.94
N LYS A 197 15.23 8.90 -2.71
CA LYS A 197 13.86 9.05 -2.16
C LYS A 197 13.06 10.19 -2.83
N SER A 198 13.75 11.26 -3.22
CA SER A 198 13.14 12.47 -3.78
C SER A 198 14.20 13.30 -4.51
N LYS A 199 13.81 14.00 -5.57
CA LYS A 199 14.63 15.04 -6.22
C LYS A 199 14.29 16.41 -5.63
N LYS A 200 15.31 17.23 -5.42
CA LYS A 200 15.14 18.66 -5.11
C LYS A 200 15.28 19.45 -6.40
N GLN A 201 14.34 20.33 -6.66
CA GLN A 201 14.34 21.27 -7.78
C GLN A 201 14.24 22.68 -7.23
N TYR A 202 15.05 23.60 -7.76
CA TYR A 202 14.93 25.01 -7.43
C TYR A 202 13.98 25.64 -8.44
N ILE A 203 12.88 26.22 -7.97
CA ILE A 203 11.90 26.93 -8.79
C ILE A 203 11.92 28.41 -8.40
N LEU A 204 11.73 29.29 -9.37
CA LEU A 204 11.51 30.71 -9.11
C LEU A 204 10.02 30.92 -8.79
N ASP A 205 9.71 31.63 -7.72
CA ASP A 205 8.34 32.10 -7.50
C ASP A 205 8.02 33.36 -8.33
N ALA A 206 6.78 33.84 -8.23
CA ALA A 206 6.30 35.00 -8.98
C ALA A 206 7.10 36.30 -8.71
N ASP A 207 7.82 36.36 -7.59
CA ASP A 207 8.68 37.48 -7.21
C ASP A 207 10.16 37.23 -7.59
N CYS A 208 10.43 36.25 -8.45
CA CYS A 208 11.77 35.82 -8.85
C CYS A 208 12.66 35.35 -7.67
N LYS A 209 12.06 34.88 -6.57
CA LYS A 209 12.81 34.29 -5.46
C LYS A 209 12.97 32.79 -5.65
N ILE A 210 14.16 32.29 -5.34
CA ILE A 210 14.46 30.85 -5.41
C ILE A 210 13.72 30.14 -4.26
N LYS A 211 12.81 29.23 -4.60
CA LYS A 211 12.18 28.27 -3.68
C LYS A 211 12.70 26.87 -3.93
N LEU A 212 12.99 26.17 -2.84
CA LEU A 212 13.32 24.74 -2.87
C LEU A 212 12.01 23.94 -3.00
N ASN A 213 11.78 23.32 -4.14
CA ASN A 213 10.72 22.34 -4.33
C ASN A 213 11.28 20.92 -4.17
N THR A 214 10.64 20.08 -3.38
CA THR A 214 11.02 18.67 -3.23
C THR A 214 9.96 17.81 -3.90
N VAL A 215 10.34 17.12 -4.97
CA VAL A 215 9.43 16.28 -5.77
C VAL A 215 9.79 14.81 -5.51
N PRO A 216 8.82 13.94 -5.18
CA PRO A 216 9.04 12.50 -5.16
C PRO A 216 9.59 12.02 -6.51
N ILE A 217 10.47 11.01 -6.51
CA ILE A 217 10.76 10.29 -7.76
C ILE A 217 9.47 9.53 -8.12
N GLN A 218 8.94 9.76 -9.33
CA GLN A 218 7.89 8.93 -9.92
C GLN A 218 8.46 7.53 -10.15
#